data_AF-A0A818F3N6-F1
#
_entry.id   AF-A0A818F3N6-F1
#
_cell.length_a   1.000
_cell.length_b   1.000
_cell.length_c   1.000
_cell.angle_alpha   90.00
_cell.angle_beta   90.00
_cell.angle_gamma   90.00
#
_symmetry.space_group_name_H-M   'P 1'
#
loop_
_entity.id
_entity.type
_entity.pdbx_description
1 polymer ?
#
loop_
_entity_poly.entity_id
_entity_poly.type
_entity_poly.pdbx_seq_one_letter_code
_entity_poly.pdbx_strand_id
1 'polypeptide(L)'
;MCEVTSSNFFELFPLIIQLIDKSCFLAIDTEFSSIDTFSSSIKSVKQFYEQRSNFVKQITIFQFGLAIFSKTSDQQKYDVNIYNFYLNPTSIHPIDVKYLIQSSSIKFLSEYNFDFNKCFYSGISFVNQTQEQILLNQNKSMSNYRFSISEQNFLSFLFEKINECYDATYHRERLVDEIDEASQEDFFDTIALFDSKIEFVYNFKARNCTRRELTRPWRDFGIRPTDRSFGEAYIGSSIFPDTGVLVTIWAGNFTLPSNDTIDYISTWTYRGCLPVSRTSFSQKFGTSHLSFYDITVGIRDPNVFIPRRECLTSEEWDMRHTLFGTPTKNNI
;
A
#
# COMPACT_ATOMS: atom_id res chain seq x y z
N MET A 1 0.92 -19.07 -21.34
CA MET A 1 1.80 -19.12 -20.16
C MET A 1 2.73 -17.92 -20.26
N CYS A 2 2.69 -17.04 -19.25
CA CYS A 2 3.48 -15.82 -19.19
C CYS A 2 4.66 -16.04 -18.24
N GLU A 3 5.87 -15.65 -18.66
CA GLU A 3 7.06 -15.75 -17.82
C GLU A 3 7.29 -14.43 -17.08
N VAL A 4 7.47 -14.53 -15.76
CA VAL A 4 7.65 -13.38 -14.87
C VAL A 4 9.05 -13.43 -14.28
N THR A 5 9.80 -12.36 -14.48
CA THR A 5 11.17 -12.15 -14.01
C THR A 5 11.25 -10.77 -13.34
N SER A 6 12.37 -10.45 -12.70
CA SER A 6 12.61 -9.13 -12.10
C SER A 6 12.36 -7.96 -13.07
N SER A 7 12.57 -8.16 -14.38
CA SER A 7 12.41 -7.11 -15.40
C SER A 7 10.97 -6.68 -15.66
N ASN A 8 10.00 -7.60 -15.51
CA ASN A 8 8.59 -7.37 -15.83
C ASN A 8 7.65 -7.64 -14.65
N PHE A 9 8.18 -8.06 -13.50
CA PHE A 9 7.40 -8.38 -12.32
C PHE A 9 6.51 -7.22 -11.89
N PHE A 10 7.08 -6.02 -11.74
CA PHE A 10 6.33 -4.84 -11.29
C PHE A 10 5.26 -4.37 -12.28
N GLU A 11 5.47 -4.56 -13.58
CA GLU A 11 4.49 -4.23 -14.62
C GLU A 11 3.31 -5.22 -14.60
N LEU A 12 3.60 -6.51 -14.44
CA LEU A 12 2.59 -7.57 -14.47
C LEU A 12 1.85 -7.74 -13.14
N PHE A 13 2.47 -7.35 -12.02
CA PHE A 13 1.94 -7.60 -10.69
C PHE A 13 0.50 -7.07 -10.47
N PRO A 14 0.14 -5.81 -10.84
CA PRO A 14 -1.21 -5.30 -10.66
C PRO A 14 -2.27 -6.14 -11.39
N LEU A 15 -1.99 -6.52 -12.63
CA LEU A 15 -2.87 -7.38 -13.43
C LEU A 15 -3.03 -8.75 -12.77
N ILE A 16 -1.93 -9.34 -12.30
CA ILE A 16 -1.95 -10.66 -11.66
C ILE A 16 -2.81 -10.62 -10.38
N ILE A 17 -2.66 -9.59 -9.53
CA ILE A 17 -3.49 -9.43 -8.32
C ILE A 17 -4.96 -9.27 -8.70
N GLN A 18 -5.28 -8.42 -9.68
CA GLN A 18 -6.66 -8.25 -10.14
C GLN A 18 -7.28 -9.56 -10.65
N LEU A 19 -6.49 -10.40 -11.32
CA LEU A 19 -6.93 -11.72 -11.78
C LEU A 19 -7.14 -12.68 -10.60
N ILE A 20 -6.26 -12.66 -9.59
CA ILE A 20 -6.42 -13.45 -8.37
C ILE A 20 -7.71 -13.06 -7.65
N ASP A 21 -7.98 -11.77 -7.47
CA ASP A 21 -9.17 -11.26 -6.76
C ASP A 21 -10.48 -11.67 -7.44
N LYS A 22 -10.47 -11.77 -8.78
CA LYS A 22 -11.62 -12.18 -9.59
C LYS A 22 -11.73 -13.70 -9.79
N SER A 23 -10.72 -14.46 -9.36
CA SER A 23 -10.64 -15.90 -9.61
C SER A 23 -11.60 -16.71 -8.75
N CYS A 24 -11.90 -17.92 -9.20
CA CYS A 24 -12.67 -18.91 -8.44
C CYS A 24 -11.75 -19.77 -7.57
N PHE A 25 -10.60 -20.18 -8.10
CA PHE A 25 -9.57 -20.93 -7.40
C PHE A 25 -8.23 -20.81 -8.12
N LEU A 26 -7.17 -21.20 -7.41
CA LEU A 26 -5.79 -21.17 -7.88
C LEU A 26 -5.20 -22.58 -7.88
N ALA A 27 -4.28 -22.85 -8.79
CA ALA A 27 -3.38 -23.99 -8.72
C ALA A 27 -1.93 -23.51 -8.72
N ILE A 28 -1.11 -24.16 -7.90
CA ILE A 28 0.30 -23.80 -7.67
C ILE A 28 1.16 -25.04 -7.92
N ASP A 29 2.28 -24.84 -8.58
CA ASP A 29 3.33 -25.84 -8.75
C ASP A 29 4.71 -25.18 -8.63
N THR A 30 5.75 -25.92 -8.29
CA THR A 30 7.07 -25.34 -8.00
C THR A 30 8.23 -26.22 -8.45
N GLU A 31 9.25 -25.58 -9.01
CA GLU A 31 10.52 -26.21 -9.34
C GLU A 31 11.57 -25.91 -8.27
N PHE A 32 12.15 -26.94 -7.68
CA PHE A 32 13.10 -26.83 -6.57
C PHE A 32 14.55 -27.03 -7.00
N SER A 33 15.48 -26.42 -6.26
CA SER A 33 16.93 -26.58 -6.47
C SER A 33 17.45 -27.99 -6.12
N SER A 34 16.71 -28.73 -5.32
CA SER A 34 17.00 -30.11 -4.92
C SER A 34 15.71 -30.80 -4.47
N ILE A 35 15.66 -32.12 -4.63
CA ILE A 35 14.56 -32.95 -4.15
C ILE A 35 15.07 -33.93 -3.10
N ASP A 36 14.22 -34.15 -2.11
CA ASP A 36 14.50 -35.01 -0.98
C ASP A 36 14.49 -36.50 -1.38
N THR A 37 15.52 -37.25 -1.01
CA THR A 37 15.59 -38.70 -1.19
C THR A 37 15.57 -39.41 0.17
N PHE A 38 14.49 -39.28 0.94
CA PHE A 38 14.39 -39.94 2.24
C PHE A 38 14.04 -41.43 2.15
N SER A 39 14.54 -42.18 3.15
CA SER A 39 14.29 -43.61 3.32
C SER A 39 12.93 -43.89 3.96
N SER A 40 12.39 -45.07 3.70
CA SER A 40 11.10 -45.59 4.16
C SER A 40 10.97 -45.80 5.68
N SER A 41 11.93 -45.36 6.49
CA SER A 41 12.03 -45.69 7.92
C SER A 41 11.34 -44.69 8.87
N ILE A 42 10.51 -43.78 8.34
CA ILE A 42 9.84 -42.74 9.12
C ILE A 42 8.67 -43.34 9.90
N LYS A 43 8.70 -43.22 11.23
CA LYS A 43 7.75 -43.91 12.14
C LYS A 43 6.61 -43.03 12.63
N SER A 44 6.65 -41.71 12.41
CA SER A 44 5.60 -40.78 12.86
C SER A 44 5.50 -39.52 11.98
N VAL A 45 4.31 -38.89 11.96
CA VAL A 45 4.04 -37.64 11.25
C VAL A 45 4.92 -36.48 11.74
N LYS A 46 5.20 -36.42 13.04
CA LYS A 46 6.08 -35.39 13.61
C LYS A 46 7.50 -35.52 13.08
N GLN A 47 8.05 -36.73 13.09
CA GLN A 47 9.39 -36.99 12.55
C GLN A 47 9.45 -36.72 11.04
N PHE A 48 8.40 -37.07 10.30
CA PHE A 48 8.28 -36.74 8.89
C PHE A 48 8.37 -35.22 8.66
N TYR A 49 7.57 -34.45 9.39
CA TYR A 49 7.55 -32.99 9.26
C TYR A 49 8.89 -32.36 9.65
N GLU A 50 9.50 -32.78 10.76
CA GLU A 50 10.78 -32.24 11.22
C GLU A 50 11.91 -32.50 10.21
N GLN A 51 11.98 -33.72 9.67
CA GLN A 51 12.97 -34.06 8.65
C GLN A 51 12.76 -33.27 7.36
N ARG A 52 11.51 -33.20 6.87
CA ARG A 52 11.17 -32.45 5.66
C ARG A 52 11.39 -30.95 5.84
N SER A 53 11.02 -30.38 6.98
CA SER A 53 11.23 -28.97 7.30
C SER A 53 12.72 -28.63 7.32
N ASN A 54 13.56 -29.48 7.92
CA ASN A 54 15.01 -29.28 7.97
C ASN A 54 15.64 -29.37 6.57
N PHE A 55 15.14 -30.24 5.69
CA PHE A 55 15.57 -30.29 4.30
C PHE A 55 15.13 -29.05 3.51
N VAL A 56 13.84 -28.68 3.58
CA VAL A 56 13.29 -27.55 2.81
C VAL A 56 13.98 -26.23 3.14
N LYS A 57 14.44 -26.03 4.39
CA LYS A 57 15.21 -24.84 4.79
C LYS A 57 16.56 -24.69 4.10
N GLN A 58 17.09 -25.76 3.50
CA GLN A 58 18.40 -25.76 2.85
C GLN A 58 18.32 -25.57 1.34
N ILE A 59 17.12 -25.60 0.75
CA ILE A 59 16.91 -25.52 -0.70
C ILE A 59 16.14 -24.25 -1.04
N THR A 60 16.05 -23.93 -2.34
CA THR A 60 15.24 -22.81 -2.82
C THR A 60 14.28 -23.27 -3.92
N ILE A 61 13.26 -22.44 -4.16
CA ILE A 61 12.39 -22.54 -5.32
C ILE A 61 13.06 -21.73 -6.44
N PHE A 62 13.28 -22.34 -7.60
CA PHE A 62 13.76 -21.65 -8.81
C PHE A 62 12.61 -21.09 -9.64
N GLN A 63 11.46 -21.76 -9.64
CA GLN A 63 10.27 -21.29 -10.33
C GLN A 63 9.01 -21.60 -9.53
N PHE A 64 8.14 -20.61 -9.44
CA PHE A 64 6.80 -20.73 -8.88
C PHE A 64 5.78 -20.60 -10.03
N GLY A 65 5.07 -21.68 -10.32
CA GLY A 65 3.99 -21.73 -11.30
C GLY A 65 2.65 -21.39 -10.65
N LEU A 66 1.90 -20.48 -11.24
CA LEU A 66 0.59 -20.05 -10.80
C LEU A 66 -0.41 -20.15 -11.95
N ALA A 67 -1.49 -20.91 -11.75
CA ALA A 67 -2.64 -20.95 -12.64
C ALA A 67 -3.87 -20.37 -11.93
N ILE A 68 -4.47 -19.35 -12.54
CA ILE A 68 -5.60 -18.58 -12.00
C ILE A 68 -6.84 -18.94 -12.81
N PHE A 69 -7.86 -19.54 -12.18
CA PHE A 69 -9.06 -20.03 -12.87
C PHE A 69 -10.24 -19.09 -12.63
N SER A 70 -10.83 -18.59 -13.71
CA SER A 70 -12.02 -17.72 -13.68
C SER A 70 -13.17 -18.37 -14.44
N LYS A 71 -14.41 -18.24 -13.96
CA LYS A 71 -15.58 -18.77 -14.68
C LYS A 71 -15.85 -17.95 -15.94
N THR A 72 -16.14 -18.64 -17.04
CA THR A 72 -16.67 -18.01 -18.25
C THR A 72 -18.09 -17.47 -18.02
N SER A 73 -18.52 -16.53 -18.87
CA SER A 73 -19.85 -15.89 -18.77
C SER A 73 -21.02 -16.88 -18.81
N ASP A 74 -20.83 -18.02 -19.45
CA ASP A 74 -21.81 -19.12 -19.56
C ASP A 74 -21.74 -20.13 -18.39
N GLN A 75 -20.81 -19.94 -17.44
CA GLN A 75 -20.55 -20.77 -16.25
C GLN A 75 -20.28 -22.26 -16.50
N GLN A 76 -20.04 -22.66 -17.74
CA GLN A 76 -19.80 -24.08 -18.11
C GLN A 76 -18.31 -24.37 -18.34
N LYS A 77 -17.45 -23.35 -18.36
CA LYS A 77 -16.00 -23.48 -18.58
C LYS A 77 -15.23 -22.57 -17.63
N TYR A 78 -13.91 -22.79 -17.59
CA TYR A 78 -12.98 -21.93 -16.90
C TYR A 78 -11.97 -21.35 -17.88
N ASP A 79 -11.75 -20.05 -17.80
CA ASP A 79 -10.59 -19.38 -18.37
C ASP A 79 -9.43 -19.51 -17.38
N VAL A 80 -8.22 -19.76 -17.90
CA VAL A 80 -7.03 -19.95 -17.09
C VAL A 80 -5.91 -19.00 -17.51
N ASN A 81 -5.43 -18.21 -16.56
CA ASN A 81 -4.23 -17.38 -16.72
C ASN A 81 -3.05 -18.08 -16.02
N ILE A 82 -2.00 -18.40 -16.76
CA ILE A 82 -0.85 -19.17 -16.26
C ILE A 82 0.40 -18.29 -16.25
N TYR A 83 1.05 -18.20 -15.10
CA TYR A 83 2.27 -17.43 -14.85
C TYR A 83 3.38 -18.30 -14.27
N ASN A 84 4.60 -18.17 -14.78
CA ASN A 84 5.79 -18.81 -14.24
C ASN A 84 6.75 -17.74 -13.71
N PHE A 85 6.84 -17.63 -12.39
CA PHE A 85 7.72 -16.69 -11.72
C PHE A 85 9.09 -17.34 -11.53
N TYR A 86 10.11 -16.80 -12.17
CA TYR A 86 11.50 -17.21 -11.90
C TYR A 86 11.99 -16.48 -10.66
N LEU A 87 12.49 -17.23 -9.68
CA LEU A 87 12.83 -16.73 -8.35
C LEU A 87 14.30 -16.96 -8.05
N ASN A 88 14.91 -16.04 -7.30
CA ASN A 88 16.25 -16.22 -6.75
C ASN A 88 16.30 -15.58 -5.35
N PRO A 89 16.79 -16.26 -4.30
CA PRO A 89 16.88 -15.67 -2.98
C PRO A 89 17.69 -14.38 -2.97
N THR A 90 17.34 -13.47 -2.05
CA THR A 90 18.08 -12.21 -1.92
C THR A 90 19.55 -12.41 -1.56
N SER A 91 20.41 -11.59 -2.16
CA SER A 91 21.81 -11.40 -1.78
C SER A 91 22.07 -9.96 -1.30
N ILE A 92 21.00 -9.23 -0.96
CA ILE A 92 21.07 -7.84 -0.49
C ILE A 92 21.61 -7.80 0.93
N HIS A 93 22.74 -7.11 1.12
CA HIS A 93 23.36 -6.89 2.44
C HIS A 93 22.32 -6.39 3.46
N PRO A 94 22.25 -6.98 4.67
CA PRO A 94 23.21 -7.89 5.29
C PRO A 94 22.91 -9.37 5.04
N ILE A 95 21.97 -9.66 4.15
CA ILE A 95 21.42 -10.99 3.94
C ILE A 95 22.07 -11.60 2.70
N ASP A 96 22.81 -12.67 2.93
CA ASP A 96 23.38 -13.51 1.86
C ASP A 96 22.84 -14.93 2.04
N VAL A 97 21.77 -15.26 1.31
CA VAL A 97 21.09 -16.55 1.45
C VAL A 97 21.90 -17.65 0.75
N LYS A 98 22.30 -18.67 1.51
CA LYS A 98 22.95 -19.87 0.99
C LYS A 98 21.95 -21.00 0.88
N TYR A 99 21.95 -21.70 -0.25
CA TYR A 99 21.09 -22.85 -0.50
C TYR A 99 21.84 -23.94 -1.27
N LEU A 100 21.33 -25.17 -1.19
CA LEU A 100 21.87 -26.35 -1.83
C LEU A 100 21.26 -26.53 -3.23
N ILE A 101 22.10 -26.99 -4.15
CA ILE A 101 21.72 -27.40 -5.50
C ILE A 101 22.14 -28.85 -5.69
N GLN A 102 21.23 -29.67 -6.19
CA GLN A 102 21.49 -31.09 -6.46
C GLN A 102 21.67 -31.34 -7.95
N SER A 103 22.78 -31.96 -8.33
CA SER A 103 23.12 -32.20 -9.74
C SER A 103 22.05 -32.99 -10.51
N SER A 104 21.37 -33.95 -9.88
CA SER A 104 20.30 -34.70 -10.54
C SER A 104 19.05 -33.85 -10.79
N SER A 105 18.73 -32.93 -9.88
CA SER A 105 17.61 -31.98 -10.06
C SER A 105 17.93 -30.98 -11.18
N ILE A 106 19.16 -30.46 -11.22
CA ILE A 106 19.61 -29.60 -12.33
C ILE A 106 19.56 -30.34 -13.66
N LYS A 107 20.03 -31.59 -13.70
CA LYS A 107 19.98 -32.41 -14.91
C LYS A 107 18.54 -32.62 -15.38
N PHE A 108 17.64 -33.01 -14.47
CA PHE A 108 16.22 -33.17 -14.78
C PHE A 108 15.62 -31.89 -15.35
N LEU A 109 15.77 -30.75 -14.67
CA LEU A 109 15.28 -29.46 -15.15
C LEU A 109 15.87 -29.07 -16.50
N SER A 110 17.15 -29.36 -16.75
CA SER A 110 17.81 -29.13 -18.04
C SER A 110 17.20 -29.99 -19.16
N GLU A 111 16.85 -31.25 -18.88
CA GLU A 111 16.19 -32.15 -19.85
C GLU A 111 14.82 -31.63 -20.28
N TYR A 112 14.15 -30.85 -19.41
CA TYR A 112 12.88 -30.18 -19.70
C TYR A 112 13.05 -28.71 -20.13
N ASN A 113 14.26 -28.31 -20.55
CA ASN A 113 14.59 -26.97 -21.07
C ASN A 113 14.33 -25.82 -20.06
N PHE A 114 14.52 -26.06 -18.76
CA PHE A 114 14.48 -25.00 -17.77
C PHE A 114 15.58 -23.96 -18.04
N ASP A 115 15.21 -22.68 -18.13
CA ASP A 115 16.16 -21.60 -18.36
C ASP A 115 16.72 -21.06 -17.03
N PHE A 116 17.87 -21.59 -16.64
CA PHE A 116 18.58 -21.14 -15.44
C PHE A 116 19.04 -19.69 -15.49
N ASN A 117 19.18 -19.08 -16.68
CA ASN A 117 19.55 -17.67 -16.77
C ASN A 117 18.44 -16.77 -16.24
N LYS A 118 17.17 -17.11 -16.51
CA LYS A 118 16.02 -16.38 -15.97
C LYS A 118 15.94 -16.46 -14.45
N CYS A 119 16.43 -17.55 -13.86
CA CYS A 119 16.56 -17.70 -12.41
C CYS A 119 17.75 -16.87 -11.87
N PHE A 120 18.98 -17.15 -12.31
CA PHE A 120 20.17 -16.58 -11.66
C PHE A 120 20.48 -15.13 -12.05
N TYR A 121 20.18 -14.69 -13.28
CA TYR A 121 20.41 -13.31 -13.71
C TYR A 121 19.21 -12.41 -13.53
N SER A 122 18.00 -12.97 -13.69
CA SER A 122 16.77 -12.16 -13.76
C SER A 122 15.71 -12.62 -12.76
N GLY A 123 16.05 -13.50 -11.81
CA GLY A 123 15.11 -14.01 -10.83
C GLY A 123 14.56 -12.89 -9.95
N ILE A 124 13.27 -12.97 -9.64
CA ILE A 124 12.63 -12.08 -8.70
C ILE A 124 13.21 -12.38 -7.32
N SER A 125 13.79 -11.36 -6.70
CA SER A 125 14.33 -11.47 -5.35
C SER A 125 13.22 -11.53 -4.32
N PHE A 126 13.38 -12.39 -3.31
CA PHE A 126 12.40 -12.55 -2.24
C PHE A 126 13.07 -12.71 -0.88
N VAL A 127 12.32 -12.38 0.17
CA VAL A 127 12.70 -12.51 1.58
C VAL A 127 11.54 -13.05 2.39
N ASN A 128 11.84 -13.71 3.51
CA ASN A 128 10.84 -14.04 4.52
C ASN A 128 10.61 -12.88 5.50
N GLN A 129 9.60 -12.99 6.35
CA GLN A 129 9.25 -11.96 7.33
C GLN A 129 10.41 -11.55 8.25
N THR A 130 11.21 -12.50 8.75
CA THR A 130 12.36 -12.20 9.61
C THR A 130 13.43 -11.41 8.87
N GLN A 131 13.73 -11.81 7.64
CA GLN A 131 14.68 -11.16 6.75
C GLN A 131 14.22 -9.75 6.35
N GLU A 132 12.94 -9.59 6.04
CA GLU A 132 12.31 -8.29 5.79
C GLU A 132 12.52 -7.34 6.98
N GLN A 133 12.25 -7.79 8.22
CA GLN A 133 12.50 -6.96 9.41
C GLN A 133 13.97 -6.55 9.55
N ILE A 134 14.92 -7.42 9.21
CA ILE A 134 16.35 -7.08 9.23
C ILE A 134 16.66 -5.99 8.20
N LEU A 135 16.14 -6.12 6.97
CA LEU A 135 16.33 -5.12 5.91
C LEU A 135 15.68 -3.78 6.26
N LEU A 136 14.45 -3.79 6.78
CA LEU A 136 13.73 -2.58 7.22
C LEU A 136 14.46 -1.87 8.36
N ASN A 137 15.05 -2.62 9.29
CA ASN A 137 15.84 -2.04 10.38
C ASN A 137 17.17 -1.45 9.90
N GLN A 138 17.80 -2.01 8.86
CA GLN A 138 18.98 -1.41 8.24
C GLN A 138 18.64 -0.17 7.39
N ASN A 139 17.52 -0.19 6.66
CA ASN A 139 17.09 0.92 5.82
C ASN A 139 16.75 2.21 6.59
N LYS A 140 16.58 2.13 7.91
CA LYS A 140 16.57 3.32 8.80
C LYS A 140 17.93 4.07 8.85
N SER A 141 19.00 3.51 8.28
CA SER A 141 20.36 4.08 8.28
C SER A 141 20.94 4.43 6.90
N MET A 142 20.26 4.10 5.78
CA MET A 142 20.72 4.43 4.42
C MET A 142 19.60 5.07 3.58
N SER A 143 19.60 6.39 3.52
CA SER A 143 18.66 7.24 2.79
C SER A 143 18.97 7.39 1.29
N ASN A 144 19.32 6.34 0.56
CA ASN A 144 19.77 6.46 -0.85
C ASN A 144 19.35 5.33 -1.81
N TYR A 145 18.22 4.65 -1.59
CA TYR A 145 17.65 3.82 -2.66
C TYR A 145 16.82 4.69 -3.61
N ARG A 146 17.35 4.94 -4.81
CA ARG A 146 16.54 5.45 -5.93
C ARG A 146 15.79 4.28 -6.54
N PHE A 147 14.50 4.19 -6.26
CA PHE A 147 13.61 3.24 -6.93
C PHE A 147 13.68 3.46 -8.44
N SER A 148 13.71 2.37 -9.20
CA SER A 148 13.51 2.40 -10.65
C SER A 148 12.12 2.96 -10.99
N ILE A 149 11.92 3.44 -12.22
CA ILE A 149 10.61 3.98 -12.64
C ILE A 149 9.50 2.93 -12.47
N SER A 150 9.77 1.65 -12.74
CA SER A 150 8.79 0.58 -12.54
C SER A 150 8.44 0.35 -11.06
N GLU A 151 9.42 0.46 -10.16
CA GLU A 151 9.18 0.41 -8.71
C GLU A 151 8.44 1.66 -8.21
N GLN A 152 8.75 2.84 -8.75
CA GLN A 152 8.00 4.07 -8.44
C GLN A 152 6.55 3.97 -8.90
N ASN A 153 6.32 3.43 -10.11
CA ASN A 153 4.97 3.19 -10.65
C ASN A 153 4.22 2.10 -9.85
N PHE A 154 4.94 1.09 -9.36
CA PHE A 154 4.38 0.09 -8.46
C PHE A 154 4.00 0.69 -7.10
N LEU A 155 4.84 1.55 -6.55
CA LEU A 155 4.55 2.27 -5.31
C LEU A 155 3.40 3.28 -5.49
N SER A 156 3.29 3.94 -6.64
CA SER A 156 2.14 4.81 -6.93
C SER A 156 0.84 4.03 -7.15
N PHE A 157 0.92 2.77 -7.59
CA PHE A 157 -0.24 1.86 -7.60
C PHE A 157 -0.66 1.45 -6.18
N LEU A 158 0.28 1.32 -5.24
CA LEU A 158 0.00 0.94 -3.85
C LEU A 158 -0.38 2.12 -2.94
N PHE A 159 0.06 3.33 -3.28
CA PHE A 159 -0.10 4.53 -2.46
C PHE A 159 -0.69 5.68 -3.29
N GLU A 160 -1.89 6.08 -2.93
CA GLU A 160 -2.53 7.28 -3.46
C GLU A 160 -1.92 8.53 -2.81
N LYS A 161 -1.60 9.54 -3.64
CA LYS A 161 -1.13 10.85 -3.18
C LYS A 161 -2.24 11.88 -3.35
N ILE A 162 -2.55 12.55 -2.26
CA ILE A 162 -3.65 13.51 -2.20
C ILE A 162 -3.14 14.78 -1.53
N ASN A 163 -3.47 15.93 -2.11
CA ASN A 163 -3.30 17.22 -1.45
C ASN A 163 -4.51 17.51 -0.56
N GLU A 164 -4.28 17.62 0.74
CA GLU A 164 -5.33 17.86 1.73
C GLU A 164 -5.28 19.29 2.29
N CYS A 165 -6.44 19.94 2.33
CA CYS A 165 -6.67 21.15 3.11
C CYS A 165 -7.70 20.85 4.20
N TYR A 166 -7.32 20.99 5.46
CA TYR A 166 -8.15 20.66 6.62
C TYR A 166 -8.44 21.93 7.45
N ASP A 167 -9.71 22.22 7.72
CA ASP A 167 -10.14 23.37 8.52
C ASP A 167 -11.17 22.97 9.58
N ALA A 168 -10.68 22.74 10.79
CA ALA A 168 -11.52 22.42 11.94
C ALA A 168 -12.34 23.60 12.47
N THR A 169 -12.01 24.85 12.13
CA THR A 169 -12.75 26.01 12.63
C THR A 169 -14.12 26.12 11.97
N TYR A 170 -14.20 25.72 10.69
CA TYR A 170 -15.40 25.80 9.87
C TYR A 170 -15.86 24.42 9.36
N HIS A 171 -15.41 23.34 10.00
CA HIS A 171 -15.70 21.95 9.68
C HIS A 171 -15.75 21.66 8.18
N ARG A 172 -14.62 21.90 7.50
CA ARG A 172 -14.51 21.72 6.05
C ARG A 172 -13.16 21.13 5.69
N GLU A 173 -13.17 20.33 4.64
CA GLU A 173 -11.97 19.72 4.08
C GLU A 173 -12.02 19.73 2.55
N ARG A 174 -10.84 19.75 1.94
CA ARG A 174 -10.66 19.58 0.51
C ARG A 174 -9.56 18.57 0.26
N LEU A 175 -9.85 17.61 -0.61
CA LEU A 175 -8.93 16.57 -1.07
C LEU A 175 -8.79 16.72 -2.59
N VAL A 176 -7.56 16.84 -3.08
CA VAL A 176 -7.27 16.95 -4.50
C VAL A 176 -6.26 15.87 -4.88
N ASP A 177 -6.67 14.95 -5.73
CA ASP A 177 -5.82 13.87 -6.20
C ASP A 177 -4.70 14.43 -7.08
N GLU A 178 -3.50 13.84 -6.98
CA GLU A 178 -2.42 14.15 -7.89
C GLU A 178 -2.70 13.53 -9.27
N ILE A 179 -2.83 14.36 -10.30
CA ILE A 179 -3.18 13.91 -11.66
C ILE A 179 -1.97 13.22 -12.29
N ASP A 180 -2.15 11.96 -12.68
CA ASP A 180 -1.23 11.24 -13.56
C ASP A 180 -1.87 11.07 -14.94
N GLU A 181 -1.39 11.84 -15.91
CA GLU A 181 -1.90 11.81 -17.29
C GLU A 181 -1.71 10.45 -17.99
N ALA A 182 -0.77 9.61 -17.52
CA ALA A 182 -0.57 8.28 -18.05
C ALA A 182 -1.55 7.24 -17.47
N SER A 183 -2.19 7.57 -16.34
CA SER A 183 -3.12 6.68 -15.67
C SER A 183 -4.49 6.64 -16.37
N GLN A 184 -5.11 5.46 -16.36
CA GLN A 184 -6.50 5.31 -16.80
C GLN A 184 -7.51 5.59 -15.70
N GLU A 185 -7.08 5.73 -14.45
CA GLU A 185 -7.94 6.03 -13.31
C GLU A 185 -8.57 7.42 -13.44
N ASP A 186 -9.68 7.61 -12.72
CA ASP A 186 -10.30 8.91 -12.54
C ASP A 186 -9.63 9.64 -11.36
N PHE A 187 -9.46 10.96 -11.51
CA PHE A 187 -8.91 11.83 -10.48
C PHE A 187 -9.97 12.84 -10.06
N PHE A 188 -10.01 13.15 -8.77
CA PHE A 188 -11.07 13.95 -8.17
C PHE A 188 -10.55 15.16 -7.38
N ASP A 189 -11.39 16.19 -7.35
CA ASP A 189 -11.29 17.34 -6.46
C ASP A 189 -12.56 17.35 -5.61
N THR A 190 -12.40 16.95 -4.34
CA THR A 190 -13.49 16.75 -3.40
C THR A 190 -13.46 17.84 -2.35
N ILE A 191 -14.57 18.57 -2.20
CA ILE A 191 -14.78 19.56 -1.14
C ILE A 191 -15.95 19.11 -0.28
N ALA A 192 -15.71 18.85 1.00
CA ALA A 192 -16.75 18.50 1.97
C ALA A 192 -16.95 19.65 2.96
N LEU A 193 -18.19 20.14 3.04
CA LEU A 193 -18.64 21.20 3.95
C LEU A 193 -19.60 20.58 4.97
N PHE A 194 -19.11 20.29 6.17
CA PHE A 194 -19.85 19.48 7.13
C PHE A 194 -20.98 20.23 7.82
N ASP A 195 -20.81 21.53 8.09
CA ASP A 195 -21.87 22.37 8.68
C ASP A 195 -23.10 22.45 7.77
N SER A 196 -22.88 22.53 6.46
CA SER A 196 -23.94 22.55 5.45
C SER A 196 -24.34 21.16 4.95
N LYS A 197 -23.64 20.10 5.36
CA LYS A 197 -23.81 18.70 4.92
C LYS A 197 -23.79 18.50 3.41
N ILE A 198 -22.91 19.22 2.72
CA ILE A 198 -22.77 19.14 1.26
C ILE A 198 -21.36 18.68 0.90
N GLU A 199 -21.26 17.81 -0.09
CA GLU A 199 -20.01 17.41 -0.71
C GLU A 199 -20.05 17.67 -2.21
N PHE A 200 -19.01 18.32 -2.73
CA PHE A 200 -18.79 18.53 -4.16
C PHE A 200 -17.67 17.61 -4.61
N VAL A 201 -17.90 16.83 -5.67
CA VAL A 201 -16.93 15.90 -6.24
C VAL A 201 -16.77 16.24 -7.71
N TYR A 202 -15.67 16.86 -8.08
CA TYR A 202 -15.34 17.16 -9.47
C TYR A 202 -14.40 16.09 -10.03
N ASN A 203 -14.74 15.50 -11.17
CA ASN A 203 -13.87 14.57 -11.88
C ASN A 203 -13.05 15.33 -12.94
N PHE A 204 -11.72 15.28 -12.84
CA PHE A 204 -10.81 15.98 -13.75
C PHE A 204 -10.88 15.48 -15.20
N LYS A 205 -11.08 14.18 -15.39
CA LYS A 205 -11.10 13.52 -16.70
C LYS A 205 -12.42 13.73 -17.43
N ALA A 206 -13.54 13.47 -16.74
CA ALA A 206 -14.88 13.66 -17.27
C ALA A 206 -15.30 15.14 -17.32
N ARG A 207 -14.58 16.03 -16.61
CA ARG A 207 -14.88 17.47 -16.47
C ARG A 207 -16.31 17.74 -16.02
N ASN A 208 -16.81 16.89 -15.14
CA ASN A 208 -18.14 17.04 -14.56
C ASN A 208 -18.04 17.16 -13.04
N CYS A 209 -19.08 17.73 -12.44
CA CYS A 209 -19.18 17.84 -10.99
C CYS A 209 -20.45 17.18 -10.49
N THR A 210 -20.33 16.43 -9.40
CA THR A 210 -21.44 15.84 -8.67
C THR A 210 -21.57 16.54 -7.31
N ARG A 211 -22.74 17.11 -7.05
CA ARG A 211 -23.12 17.60 -5.72
C ARG A 211 -23.91 16.52 -5.01
N ARG A 212 -23.48 16.11 -3.81
CA ARG A 212 -24.14 15.07 -3.01
C ARG A 212 -24.29 15.48 -1.55
N GLU A 213 -25.22 14.83 -0.87
CA GLU A 213 -25.42 14.99 0.56
C GLU A 213 -24.28 14.30 1.32
N LEU A 214 -23.67 15.01 2.26
CA LEU A 214 -22.59 14.48 3.10
C LEU A 214 -23.19 13.72 4.29
N THR A 215 -22.99 12.40 4.30
CA THR A 215 -23.57 11.50 5.31
C THR A 215 -22.62 11.19 6.47
N ARG A 216 -21.31 11.33 6.26
CA ARG A 216 -20.30 11.09 7.32
C ARG A 216 -20.24 12.28 8.29
N PRO A 217 -20.12 12.02 9.61
CA PRO A 217 -20.00 13.10 10.60
C PRO A 217 -18.60 13.74 10.56
N TRP A 218 -18.52 15.01 10.95
CA TRP A 218 -17.24 15.66 11.20
C TRP A 218 -16.52 14.97 12.36
N ARG A 219 -15.20 14.83 12.22
CA ARG A 219 -14.35 14.26 13.26
C ARG A 219 -13.07 15.06 13.33
N ASP A 220 -12.78 15.62 14.50
CA ASP A 220 -11.55 16.34 14.70
C ASP A 220 -10.36 15.41 14.48
N PHE A 221 -9.43 15.89 13.65
CA PHE A 221 -8.21 15.19 13.35
C PHE A 221 -7.16 15.62 14.37
N GLY A 222 -6.94 14.78 15.37
CA GLY A 222 -6.08 15.09 16.51
C GLY A 222 -5.88 13.90 17.45
N ILE A 223 -4.99 14.11 18.42
CA ILE A 223 -4.85 13.24 19.59
C ILE A 223 -6.02 13.52 20.52
N ARG A 224 -6.82 12.50 20.84
CA ARG A 224 -7.98 12.68 21.73
C ARG A 224 -7.57 12.50 23.19
N PRO A 225 -8.30 13.11 24.14
CA PRO A 225 -8.03 12.92 25.57
C PRO A 225 -8.11 11.46 26.05
N THR A 226 -8.86 10.61 25.33
CA THR A 226 -8.99 9.17 25.60
C THR A 226 -7.89 8.32 24.98
N ASP A 227 -7.03 8.90 24.14
CA ASP A 227 -5.99 8.15 23.46
C ASP A 227 -4.85 7.80 24.43
N ARG A 228 -4.29 6.61 24.27
CA ARG A 228 -3.20 6.09 25.10
C ARG A 228 -1.87 6.36 24.44
N SER A 229 -0.95 6.99 25.18
CA SER A 229 0.44 7.14 24.73
C SER A 229 1.18 5.80 24.73
N PHE A 230 1.90 5.54 23.64
CA PHE A 230 2.80 4.40 23.45
C PHE A 230 4.27 4.78 23.68
N GLY A 231 4.57 6.07 23.81
CA GLY A 231 5.91 6.59 24.05
C GLY A 231 6.41 7.52 22.94
N GLU A 232 7.72 7.75 22.97
CA GLU A 232 8.41 8.72 22.11
C GLU A 232 9.45 8.00 21.26
N ALA A 233 9.69 8.53 20.06
CA ALA A 233 10.71 8.03 19.15
C ALA A 233 11.34 9.20 18.37
N TYR A 234 12.54 9.01 17.85
CA TYR A 234 13.11 9.93 16.86
C TYR A 234 12.86 9.37 15.46
N ILE A 235 12.33 10.20 14.56
CA ILE A 235 12.40 9.97 13.12
C ILE A 235 13.65 10.65 12.62
N GLY A 236 14.56 9.90 12.00
CA GLY A 236 15.93 10.36 11.73
C GLY A 236 16.87 10.06 12.89
N SER A 237 17.90 10.88 13.09
CA SER A 237 18.92 10.67 14.12
C SER A 237 18.83 11.71 15.23
N SER A 238 18.96 11.28 16.49
CA SER A 238 19.14 12.18 17.64
C SER A 238 20.61 12.53 17.88
N ILE A 239 21.53 11.94 17.13
CA ILE A 239 22.99 12.07 17.36
C ILE A 239 23.51 13.41 16.84
N PHE A 240 22.98 13.89 15.70
CA PHE A 240 23.37 15.17 15.12
C PHE A 240 22.20 16.16 15.21
N PRO A 241 22.45 17.43 15.60
CA PRO A 241 21.43 18.48 15.59
C PRO A 241 20.74 18.57 14.23
N ASP A 242 19.43 18.79 14.24
CA ASP A 242 18.58 18.97 13.06
C ASP A 242 18.49 17.78 12.09
N THR A 243 19.02 16.61 12.47
CA THR A 243 18.94 15.37 11.66
C THR A 243 17.81 14.43 12.08
N GLY A 244 17.03 14.81 13.07
CA GLY A 244 15.90 14.02 13.54
C GLY A 244 14.82 14.87 14.19
N VAL A 245 13.61 14.33 14.15
CA VAL A 245 12.41 14.91 14.73
C VAL A 245 11.92 13.98 15.83
N LEU A 246 11.83 14.51 17.04
CA LEU A 246 11.19 13.79 18.15
C LEU A 246 9.67 13.72 17.88
N VAL A 247 9.13 12.51 17.94
CA VAL A 247 7.71 12.21 17.73
C VAL A 247 7.14 11.46 18.92
N THR A 248 5.82 11.56 19.10
CA THR A 248 5.04 10.82 20.07
C THR A 248 4.07 9.88 19.36
N ILE A 249 3.88 8.69 19.91
CA ILE A 249 3.03 7.65 19.33
C ILE A 249 1.82 7.45 20.25
N TRP A 250 0.64 7.45 19.67
CA TRP A 250 -0.64 7.36 20.38
C TRP A 250 -1.54 6.32 19.73
N ALA A 251 -2.22 5.52 20.55
CA ALA A 251 -3.24 4.59 20.09
C ALA A 251 -4.61 4.96 20.64
N GLY A 252 -5.64 4.77 19.83
CA GLY A 252 -7.01 5.01 20.21
C GLY A 252 -7.97 4.23 19.33
N ASN A 253 -9.26 4.40 19.58
CA ASN A 253 -10.30 3.80 18.76
C ASN A 253 -11.53 4.68 18.59
N PHE A 254 -12.28 4.49 17.52
CA PHE A 254 -13.56 5.14 17.33
C PHE A 254 -14.56 4.19 16.70
N THR A 255 -15.84 4.43 16.95
CA THR A 255 -16.93 3.65 16.35
C THR A 255 -17.54 4.44 15.19
N LEU A 256 -17.77 3.77 14.07
CA LEU A 256 -18.49 4.31 12.92
C LEU A 256 -20.00 4.24 13.16
N PRO A 257 -20.81 5.06 12.45
CA PRO A 257 -22.27 4.96 12.53
C PRO A 257 -22.82 3.57 12.18
N SER A 258 -22.06 2.77 11.43
CA SER A 258 -22.34 1.37 11.13
C SER A 258 -22.12 0.41 12.30
N ASN A 259 -21.74 0.92 13.48
CA ASN A 259 -21.34 0.16 14.67
C ASN A 259 -20.01 -0.61 14.52
N ASP A 260 -19.26 -0.34 13.46
CA ASP A 260 -17.92 -0.89 13.25
C ASP A 260 -16.90 -0.11 14.09
N THR A 261 -16.08 -0.80 14.89
CA THR A 261 -14.99 -0.18 15.66
C THR A 261 -13.71 -0.16 14.83
N ILE A 262 -13.05 1.00 14.81
CA ILE A 262 -11.78 1.22 14.13
C ILE A 262 -10.74 1.55 15.19
N ASP A 263 -9.76 0.67 15.33
CA ASP A 263 -8.58 0.93 16.14
C ASP A 263 -7.54 1.67 15.29
N TYR A 264 -6.79 2.58 15.88
CA TYR A 264 -5.73 3.27 15.15
C TYR A 264 -4.51 3.54 16.02
N ILE A 265 -3.37 3.66 15.34
CA ILE A 265 -2.11 4.16 15.88
C ILE A 265 -1.74 5.40 15.07
N SER A 266 -1.34 6.46 15.76
CA SER A 266 -0.99 7.74 15.15
C SER A 266 0.31 8.29 15.71
N THR A 267 1.10 8.91 14.85
CA THR A 267 2.39 9.50 15.18
C THR A 267 2.32 11.00 14.96
N TRP A 268 2.80 11.77 15.93
CA TRP A 268 2.73 13.24 15.95
C TRP A 268 4.07 13.82 16.33
N THR A 269 4.44 14.97 15.76
CA THR A 269 5.65 15.68 16.19
C THR A 269 5.51 16.11 17.65
N TYR A 270 6.55 15.87 18.45
CA TYR A 270 6.55 16.24 19.87
C TYR A 270 6.38 17.74 20.05
N ARG A 271 7.05 18.53 19.19
CA ARG A 271 6.87 19.98 19.12
C ARG A 271 5.90 20.32 18.00
N GLY A 272 4.91 21.16 18.31
CA GLY A 272 3.93 21.64 17.33
C GLY A 272 2.74 20.71 17.08
N CYS A 273 2.78 19.47 17.57
CA CYS A 273 1.68 18.50 17.45
C CYS A 273 1.20 18.33 15.99
N LEU A 274 2.13 18.29 15.05
CA LEU A 274 1.82 18.09 13.64
C LEU A 274 1.68 16.59 13.36
N PRO A 275 0.71 16.16 12.56
CA PRO A 275 0.56 14.75 12.24
C PRO A 275 1.73 14.27 11.38
N VAL A 276 2.17 13.04 11.61
CA VAL A 276 3.21 12.39 10.82
C VAL A 276 2.64 11.19 10.07
N SER A 277 1.91 10.34 10.78
CA SER A 277 1.24 9.19 10.17
C SER A 277 0.07 8.68 11.00
N ARG A 278 -0.84 7.96 10.36
CA ARG A 278 -1.93 7.23 11.02
C ARG A 278 -2.17 5.88 10.34
N THR A 279 -2.11 4.82 11.13
CA THR A 279 -2.52 3.48 10.70
C THR A 279 -3.84 3.14 11.37
N SER A 280 -4.86 2.81 10.58
CA SER A 280 -6.18 2.40 11.06
C SER A 280 -6.43 0.94 10.71
N PHE A 281 -7.05 0.21 11.63
CA PHE A 281 -7.32 -1.22 11.53
C PHE A 281 -8.83 -1.45 11.63
N SER A 282 -9.38 -2.16 10.65
CA SER A 282 -10.77 -2.60 10.61
C SER A 282 -10.83 -4.07 10.23
N GLN A 283 -11.68 -4.85 10.91
CA GLN A 283 -11.95 -6.23 10.49
C GLN A 283 -12.66 -6.30 9.13
N LYS A 284 -13.40 -5.25 8.76
CA LYS A 284 -14.23 -5.20 7.55
C LYS A 284 -13.49 -4.66 6.33
N PHE A 285 -12.67 -3.62 6.53
CA PHE A 285 -11.99 -2.90 5.44
C PHE A 285 -10.47 -3.11 5.43
N GLY A 286 -9.94 -3.92 6.34
CA GLY A 286 -8.51 -4.19 6.43
C GLY A 286 -7.73 -3.06 7.10
N THR A 287 -6.48 -2.87 6.67
CA THR A 287 -5.57 -1.86 7.22
C THR A 287 -5.42 -0.71 6.24
N SER A 288 -5.55 0.52 6.74
CA SER A 288 -5.29 1.75 5.99
C SER A 288 -4.17 2.52 6.66
N HIS A 289 -3.22 3.04 5.87
CA HIS A 289 -2.09 3.83 6.37
C HIS A 289 -2.02 5.17 5.64
N LEU A 290 -1.96 6.25 6.41
CA LEU A 290 -1.76 7.62 5.94
C LEU A 290 -0.42 8.12 6.45
N SER A 291 0.33 8.80 5.59
CA SER A 291 1.54 9.54 5.93
C SER A 291 1.40 10.98 5.46
N PHE A 292 1.76 11.93 6.32
CA PHE A 292 1.60 13.36 6.05
C PHE A 292 2.95 14.01 5.82
N TYR A 293 3.05 14.82 4.77
CA TYR A 293 4.26 15.52 4.36
C TYR A 293 3.93 16.97 4.00
N ASP A 294 4.96 17.83 3.94
CA ASP A 294 4.85 19.22 3.51
C ASP A 294 3.75 20.04 4.21
N ILE A 295 3.50 19.72 5.48
CA ILE A 295 2.44 20.35 6.28
C ILE A 295 2.76 21.83 6.47
N THR A 296 1.82 22.68 6.05
CA THR A 296 1.85 24.11 6.32
C THR A 296 0.72 24.48 7.28
N VAL A 297 1.07 25.12 8.39
CA VAL A 297 0.08 25.53 9.40
C VAL A 297 -0.66 26.76 8.90
N GLY A 298 -1.99 26.68 8.90
CA GLY A 298 -2.88 27.74 8.44
C GLY A 298 -3.15 27.69 6.94
N ILE A 299 -4.30 28.25 6.54
CA ILE A 299 -4.75 28.26 5.16
C ILE A 299 -4.38 29.61 4.53
N ARG A 300 -3.45 29.59 3.58
CA ARG A 300 -2.92 30.81 2.93
C ARG A 300 -3.96 31.51 2.05
N ASP A 301 -4.67 30.73 1.24
CA ASP A 301 -5.78 31.22 0.43
C ASP A 301 -7.08 30.59 0.93
N PRO A 302 -7.93 31.33 1.65
CA PRO A 302 -9.18 30.78 2.18
C PRO A 302 -10.22 30.46 1.10
N ASN A 303 -9.97 30.85 -0.16
CA ASN A 303 -10.84 30.53 -1.29
C ASN A 303 -10.62 29.11 -1.83
N VAL A 304 -9.67 28.34 -1.27
CA VAL A 304 -9.47 26.94 -1.64
C VAL A 304 -10.73 26.08 -1.41
N PHE A 305 -11.67 26.50 -0.56
CA PHE A 305 -12.92 25.77 -0.34
C PHE A 305 -14.07 26.21 -1.26
N ILE A 306 -13.83 27.15 -2.18
CA ILE A 306 -14.83 27.54 -3.17
C ILE A 306 -14.89 26.43 -4.24
N PRO A 307 -16.05 25.79 -4.47
CA PRO A 307 -16.18 24.77 -5.51
C PRO A 307 -15.88 25.31 -6.91
N ARG A 308 -15.44 24.41 -7.80
CA ARG A 308 -15.23 24.74 -9.21
C ARG A 308 -16.52 25.24 -9.86
N ARG A 309 -16.38 26.00 -10.95
CA ARG A 309 -17.50 26.65 -11.65
C ARG A 309 -18.58 25.64 -12.04
N GLU A 310 -18.15 24.48 -12.51
CA GLU A 310 -18.96 23.37 -12.98
C GLU A 310 -19.81 22.75 -11.87
N CYS A 311 -19.45 22.97 -10.60
CA CYS A 311 -20.20 22.51 -9.44
C CYS A 311 -21.33 23.47 -9.03
N LEU A 312 -21.34 24.68 -9.56
CA LEU A 312 -22.18 25.78 -9.09
C LEU A 312 -23.09 26.30 -10.20
N THR A 313 -24.32 26.65 -9.83
CA THR A 313 -25.21 27.42 -10.70
C THR A 313 -24.65 28.82 -10.99
N SER A 314 -25.22 29.53 -11.95
CA SER A 314 -24.78 30.90 -12.25
C SER A 314 -24.91 31.84 -11.05
N GLU A 315 -26.01 31.77 -10.33
CA GLU A 315 -26.25 32.59 -9.13
C GLU A 315 -25.27 32.24 -8.00
N GLU A 316 -25.06 30.96 -7.73
CA GLU A 316 -24.12 30.51 -6.69
C GLU A 316 -22.67 30.94 -7.00
N TRP A 317 -22.29 30.95 -8.27
CA TRP A 317 -20.95 31.42 -8.65
C TRP A 317 -20.76 32.91 -8.42
N ASP A 318 -21.76 33.73 -8.72
CA ASP A 318 -21.68 35.16 -8.48
C ASP A 318 -21.59 35.46 -6.97
N MET A 319 -22.23 34.63 -6.14
CA MET A 319 -22.21 34.74 -4.68
C MET A 319 -21.15 33.86 -3.98
N ARG A 320 -20.24 33.22 -4.73
CA ARG A 320 -19.37 32.14 -4.22
C ARG A 320 -18.53 32.47 -2.99
N HIS A 321 -18.01 33.69 -2.90
CA HIS A 321 -17.21 34.13 -1.75
C HIS A 321 -18.05 34.28 -0.48
N THR A 322 -19.33 34.61 -0.63
CA THR A 322 -20.27 34.73 0.48
C THR A 322 -20.77 33.35 0.93
N LEU A 323 -21.00 32.44 -0.02
CA LEU A 323 -21.56 31.12 0.25
C LEU A 323 -20.51 30.11 0.76
N PHE A 324 -19.30 30.16 0.20
CA PHE A 324 -18.26 29.14 0.42
C PHE A 324 -16.90 29.72 0.83
N GLY A 325 -16.72 31.03 0.69
CA GLY A 325 -15.53 31.72 1.18
C GLY A 325 -15.48 31.74 2.71
N THR A 326 -14.32 32.13 3.23
CA THR A 326 -14.14 32.22 4.68
C THR A 326 -14.78 33.51 5.19
N PRO A 327 -15.55 33.48 6.30
CA PRO A 327 -16.14 34.68 6.86
C PRO A 327 -15.06 35.74 7.06
N THR A 328 -15.22 36.91 6.43
CA THR A 328 -14.34 38.04 6.72
C THR A 328 -14.54 38.40 8.19
N LYS A 329 -13.45 38.40 8.96
CA LYS A 329 -13.45 38.98 10.32
C LYS A 329 -13.72 40.48 10.19
N ASN A 330 -14.99 40.86 10.14
CA ASN A 330 -15.43 42.20 10.47
C ASN A 330 -15.85 42.19 11.95
N ASN A 331 -15.09 42.94 12.76
CA ASN A 331 -15.38 43.41 14.12
C ASN A 331 -15.48 42.38 15.27
N ILE A 332 -14.36 42.21 15.99
CA ILE A 332 -14.34 42.36 17.46
C ILE A 332 -13.21 43.33 17.80
#